data_AF-A0A2H6H168-F1
#
_entry.id   AF-A0A2H6H168-F1
#
_cell.length_a   1.000
_cell.length_b   1.000
_cell.length_c   1.000
_cell.angle_alpha   90.00
_cell.angle_beta   90.00
_cell.angle_gamma   90.00
#
_symmetry.space_group_name_H-M   'P 1'
#
loop_
_entity.id
_entity.type
_entity.pdbx_description
1 polymer ?
#
loop_
_entity_poly.entity_id
_entity_poly.type
_entity_poly.pdbx_seq_one_letter_code
_entity_poly.pdbx_strand_id
1 'polypeptide(L)'
;MLNKRAQEEMVGFALIIIVVAVILLIFLSFSLRDSKKETVESYEIESFINAFLQHTTDCGSYRTSHLSIRELIFDCNSNEKCLDERDTCEVLNSTLVEILDENWKIGEDRPIKGYELKILRNSAVSMVIQKGDITKNYKGDFVDLGKASTEVYFTAYY
;
A
#
# COMPACT_ATOMS: atom_id res chain seq x y z
N MET A 1 -56.57 30.51 -32.81
CA MET A 1 -55.16 30.83 -33.10
C MET A 1 -54.31 30.15 -32.06
N LEU A 2 -53.66 29.03 -32.41
CA LEU A 2 -52.89 28.23 -31.44
C LEU A 2 -51.56 28.93 -31.09
N ASN A 3 -51.51 29.38 -29.85
CA ASN A 3 -50.37 29.57 -28.94
C ASN A 3 -48.94 29.42 -29.52
N LYS A 4 -48.48 30.37 -30.34
CA LYS A 4 -47.09 30.42 -30.86
C LYS A 4 -46.05 30.82 -29.80
N ARG A 5 -46.43 31.67 -28.83
CA ARG A 5 -45.54 32.13 -27.75
C ARG A 5 -45.05 30.99 -26.84
N ALA A 6 -45.93 30.06 -26.49
CA ALA A 6 -45.55 28.91 -25.66
C ALA A 6 -44.54 27.98 -26.37
N GLN A 7 -44.59 27.89 -27.70
CA GLN A 7 -43.63 27.11 -28.48
C GLN A 7 -42.26 27.80 -28.55
N GLU A 8 -42.22 29.12 -28.65
CA GLU A 8 -40.98 29.91 -28.66
C GLU A 8 -40.23 29.79 -27.31
N GLU A 9 -40.94 29.78 -26.18
CA GLU A 9 -40.34 29.61 -24.85
C GLU A 9 -39.77 28.19 -24.62
N MET A 10 -40.45 27.15 -25.13
CA MET A 10 -39.95 25.76 -25.05
C MET A 10 -38.69 25.55 -25.91
N VAL A 11 -38.59 26.21 -27.07
CA VAL A 11 -37.39 26.16 -27.92
C VAL A 11 -36.22 26.86 -27.23
N GLY A 12 -36.46 28.01 -26.57
CA GLY A 12 -35.44 28.68 -25.77
C GLY A 12 -34.89 27.80 -24.65
N PHE A 13 -35.77 27.10 -23.93
CA PHE A 13 -35.37 26.16 -22.88
C PHE A 13 -34.53 24.99 -23.42
N ALA A 14 -34.92 24.40 -24.55
CA ALA A 14 -34.17 23.32 -25.19
C ALA A 14 -32.75 23.78 -25.60
N LEU A 15 -32.63 25.01 -26.11
CA LEU A 15 -31.35 25.59 -26.53
C LEU A 15 -30.42 25.78 -25.33
N ILE A 16 -30.95 26.26 -24.20
CA ILE A 16 -30.17 26.39 -22.95
C ILE A 16 -29.68 25.02 -22.46
N ILE A 17 -30.54 23.99 -22.47
CA ILE A 17 -30.14 22.62 -22.06
C ILE A 17 -28.98 22.12 -22.92
N ILE A 18 -29.04 22.32 -24.24
CA ILE A 18 -27.98 21.87 -25.15
C ILE A 18 -26.66 22.57 -24.82
N VAL A 19 -26.69 23.89 -24.58
CA VAL A 19 -25.48 24.66 -24.22
C VAL A 19 -24.91 24.16 -22.89
N VAL A 20 -25.75 23.95 -21.87
CA VAL A 20 -25.30 23.42 -20.57
C VAL A 20 -24.70 22.02 -20.72
N ALA A 21 -25.31 21.15 -21.53
CA ALA A 21 -24.80 19.81 -21.77
C ALA A 21 -23.42 19.83 -22.44
N VAL A 22 -23.19 20.72 -23.43
CA VAL A 22 -21.88 20.87 -24.08
C VAL A 22 -20.83 21.36 -23.08
N ILE A 23 -21.16 22.36 -22.25
CA ILE A 23 -20.25 22.89 -21.24
C ILE A 23 -19.87 21.78 -20.23
N LEU A 24 -20.85 21.00 -19.75
CA LEU A 24 -20.60 19.88 -18.84
C LEU A 24 -19.71 18.80 -19.47
N LEU A 25 -19.91 18.47 -20.76
CA LEU A 25 -19.06 17.51 -21.46
C LEU A 25 -17.62 18.00 -21.60
N ILE A 26 -17.41 19.30 -21.83
CA ILE A 26 -16.07 19.90 -21.88
C ILE A 26 -15.39 19.79 -20.51
N PHE A 27 -16.07 20.17 -19.42
CA PHE A 27 -15.54 20.05 -18.07
C PHE A 27 -15.25 18.59 -17.69
N LEU A 28 -16.13 17.66 -18.04
CA LEU A 28 -15.93 16.24 -17.79
C LEU A 28 -14.70 15.71 -18.55
N SER A 29 -14.52 16.12 -19.80
CA SER A 29 -13.34 15.76 -20.60
C SER A 29 -12.04 16.25 -19.97
N PHE A 30 -12.02 17.50 -19.50
CA PHE A 30 -10.85 18.05 -18.79
C PHE A 30 -10.61 17.36 -17.44
N SER A 31 -11.66 17.14 -16.65
CA SER A 31 -11.56 16.50 -15.33
C SER A 31 -11.06 15.06 -15.40
N LEU A 32 -11.44 14.30 -16.43
CA LEU A 32 -10.98 12.92 -16.61
C LEU A 32 -9.54 12.82 -17.13
N ARG A 33 -9.07 13.84 -17.85
CA ARG A 33 -7.75 13.84 -18.52
C ARG A 33 -6.57 13.87 -17.54
N ASP A 34 -6.76 14.43 -16.35
CA ASP A 34 -5.70 14.58 -15.34
C ASP A 34 -5.65 13.43 -14.32
N SER A 35 -6.44 12.37 -14.48
CA SER A 35 -6.35 11.17 -13.64
C SER A 35 -5.15 10.29 -14.04
N LYS A 36 -3.93 10.82 -13.89
CA LYS A 36 -2.74 9.97 -13.76
C LYS A 36 -2.90 9.20 -12.45
N LYS A 37 -3.54 8.04 -12.50
CA LYS A 37 -3.57 7.11 -11.37
C LYS A 37 -2.13 6.83 -10.99
N GLU A 38 -1.74 7.17 -9.77
CA GLU A 38 -0.42 6.78 -9.30
C GLU A 38 -0.39 5.25 -9.23
N THR A 39 0.72 4.66 -9.65
CA THR A 39 0.86 3.20 -9.77
C THR A 39 0.88 2.51 -8.41
N VAL A 40 1.28 3.25 -7.38
CA VAL A 40 1.21 2.88 -5.97
C VAL A 40 0.78 4.15 -5.23
N GLU A 41 -0.18 4.05 -4.33
CA GLU A 41 -0.59 5.17 -3.49
C GLU A 41 0.09 5.05 -2.11
N SER A 42 0.42 6.17 -1.46
CA SER A 42 1.13 6.11 -0.16
C SER A 42 0.29 5.39 0.91
N TYR A 43 -1.03 5.55 0.89
CA TYR A 43 -1.94 4.87 1.80
C TYR A 43 -1.91 3.34 1.65
N GLU A 44 -1.60 2.81 0.45
CA GLU A 44 -1.52 1.36 0.21
C GLU A 44 -0.30 0.76 0.91
N ILE A 45 0.82 1.48 0.88
CA ILE A 45 2.05 1.13 1.59
C ILE A 45 1.82 1.17 3.10
N GLU A 46 1.25 2.26 3.61
CA GLU A 46 0.94 2.40 5.05
C GLU A 46 -0.01 1.30 5.54
N SER A 47 -1.09 1.05 4.78
CA SER A 47 -2.07 0.01 5.10
C SER A 47 -1.44 -1.38 5.07
N PHE A 48 -0.56 -1.64 4.10
CA PHE A 48 0.18 -2.89 4.01
C PHE A 48 1.07 -3.08 5.24
N ILE A 49 1.84 -2.06 5.65
CA ILE A 49 2.70 -2.14 6.85
C ILE A 49 1.87 -2.48 8.09
N ASN A 50 0.80 -1.74 8.31
CA ASN A 50 -0.07 -1.96 9.46
C ASN A 50 -0.76 -3.33 9.44
N ALA A 51 -1.10 -3.85 8.25
CA ALA A 51 -1.73 -5.15 8.10
C ALA A 51 -0.76 -6.30 8.38
N PHE A 52 0.45 -6.29 7.80
CA PHE A 52 1.37 -7.41 8.02
C PHE A 52 1.91 -7.43 9.45
N LEU A 53 2.09 -6.27 10.10
CA LEU A 53 2.53 -6.23 11.51
C LEU A 53 1.56 -6.96 12.46
N GLN A 54 0.27 -7.02 12.11
CA GLN A 54 -0.77 -7.72 12.85
C GLN A 54 -0.91 -9.20 12.44
N HIS A 55 -0.23 -9.63 11.37
CA HIS A 55 -0.29 -11.01 10.91
C HIS A 55 0.33 -11.95 11.95
N THR A 56 -0.41 -13.00 12.31
CA THR A 56 0.03 -14.03 13.27
C THR A 56 0.75 -15.16 12.56
N THR A 57 1.85 -15.60 13.14
CA THR A 57 2.65 -16.71 12.63
C THR A 57 2.36 -18.01 13.35
N ASP A 58 2.89 -19.10 12.83
CA ASP A 58 2.88 -20.41 13.47
C ASP A 58 3.91 -20.53 14.63
N CYS A 59 4.79 -19.54 14.80
CA CYS A 59 5.67 -19.44 15.95
C CYS A 59 4.89 -19.01 17.20
N GLY A 60 4.91 -19.85 18.24
CA GLY A 60 4.36 -19.55 19.55
C GLY A 60 5.45 -19.35 20.62
N SER A 61 5.08 -18.69 21.72
CA SER A 61 5.88 -18.56 22.94
C SER A 61 5.19 -19.25 24.12
N TYR A 62 5.87 -19.42 25.26
CA TYR A 62 5.27 -19.99 26.47
C TYR A 62 4.04 -19.22 26.97
N ARG A 63 3.87 -17.96 26.55
CA ARG A 63 2.73 -17.10 26.91
C ARG A 63 1.58 -17.14 25.91
N THR A 64 1.84 -17.42 24.64
CA THR A 64 0.88 -17.32 23.54
C THR A 64 1.15 -18.41 22.49
N SER A 65 0.10 -19.05 21.97
CA SER A 65 0.27 -20.09 20.96
C SER A 65 0.76 -19.57 19.60
N HIS A 66 0.60 -18.26 19.36
CA HIS A 66 1.02 -17.58 18.13
C HIS A 66 1.62 -16.22 18.50
N LEU A 67 2.63 -15.80 17.73
CA LEU A 67 3.25 -14.49 17.78
C LEU A 67 2.93 -13.74 16.48
N SER A 68 2.53 -12.49 16.63
CA SER A 68 2.41 -11.56 15.51
C SER A 68 3.78 -11.19 14.95
N ILE A 69 3.84 -10.72 13.70
CA ILE A 69 5.08 -10.20 13.12
C ILE A 69 5.66 -9.07 13.97
N ARG A 70 4.81 -8.20 14.53
CA ARG A 70 5.26 -7.14 15.46
C ARG A 70 5.98 -7.73 16.69
N GLU A 71 5.47 -8.81 17.26
CA GLU A 71 6.10 -9.49 18.39
C GLU A 71 7.40 -10.18 17.97
N LEU A 72 7.39 -10.89 16.84
CA LEU A 72 8.58 -11.53 16.28
C LEU A 72 9.72 -10.54 16.00
N ILE A 73 9.42 -9.32 15.54
CA ILE A 73 10.42 -8.26 15.36
C ILE A 73 11.13 -7.93 16.67
N PHE A 74 10.41 -7.94 17.79
CA PHE A 74 11.00 -7.71 19.11
C PHE A 74 11.76 -8.92 19.63
N ASP A 75 11.22 -10.12 19.43
CA ASP A 75 11.74 -11.36 20.01
C ASP A 75 12.96 -11.89 19.24
N CYS A 76 12.99 -11.69 17.92
CA CYS A 76 14.15 -11.94 17.06
C CYS A 76 15.42 -11.30 17.62
N ASN A 77 15.33 -10.05 18.04
CA ASN A 77 16.50 -9.36 18.57
C ASN A 77 16.96 -9.85 19.95
N SER A 78 16.11 -10.55 20.69
CA SER A 78 16.45 -11.16 21.98
C SER A 78 17.05 -12.56 21.82
N ASN A 79 17.23 -13.05 20.57
CA ASN A 79 17.57 -14.43 20.24
C ASN A 79 16.62 -15.44 20.90
N GLU A 80 15.33 -15.07 20.99
CA GLU A 80 14.31 -15.98 21.51
C GLU A 80 13.97 -17.05 20.47
N LYS A 81 13.49 -18.19 20.97
CA LYS A 81 13.07 -19.32 20.15
C LYS A 81 11.58 -19.54 20.29
N CYS A 82 10.99 -20.01 19.20
CA CYS A 82 9.64 -20.52 19.18
C CYS A 82 9.52 -21.79 20.06
N LEU A 83 8.29 -22.15 20.44
CA LEU A 83 8.01 -23.38 21.22
C LEU A 83 8.48 -24.67 20.54
N ASP A 84 8.60 -24.66 19.21
CA ASP A 84 9.12 -25.75 18.38
C ASP A 84 10.63 -25.66 18.11
N GLU A 85 11.33 -24.85 18.92
CA GLU A 85 12.78 -24.62 18.88
C GLU A 85 13.32 -23.86 17.65
N ARG A 86 12.45 -23.42 16.73
CA ARG A 86 12.86 -22.56 15.61
C ARG A 86 13.31 -21.18 16.10
N ASP A 87 14.24 -20.58 15.37
CA ASP A 87 14.70 -19.22 15.64
C ASP A 87 13.65 -18.19 15.22
N THR A 88 13.35 -17.24 16.10
CA THR A 88 12.31 -16.22 15.83
C THR A 88 12.68 -15.29 14.68
N CYS A 89 13.96 -15.00 14.45
CA CYS A 89 14.40 -14.23 13.27
C CYS A 89 14.27 -15.03 11.98
N GLU A 90 14.52 -16.33 12.02
CA GLU A 90 14.35 -17.21 10.86
C GLU A 90 12.88 -17.25 10.43
N VAL A 91 11.97 -17.49 11.38
CA VAL A 91 10.53 -17.48 11.11
C VAL A 91 10.07 -16.11 10.61
N LEU A 92 10.50 -15.02 11.26
CA LEU A 92 10.20 -13.66 10.83
C LEU A 92 10.61 -13.43 9.36
N ASN A 93 11.83 -13.82 9.00
CA ASN A 93 12.35 -13.66 7.65
C ASN A 93 11.52 -14.47 6.65
N SER A 94 11.28 -15.77 6.91
CA SER A 94 10.50 -16.61 6.00
C SER A 94 9.07 -16.11 5.80
N THR A 95 8.39 -15.73 6.89
CA THR A 95 7.02 -15.22 6.82
C THR A 95 6.96 -13.89 6.07
N LEU A 96 7.90 -12.98 6.31
CA LEU A 96 7.93 -11.70 5.58
C LEU A 96 8.20 -11.91 4.08
N VAL A 97 9.10 -12.83 3.72
CA VAL A 97 9.36 -13.18 2.32
C VAL A 97 8.09 -13.73 1.65
N GLU A 98 7.37 -14.65 2.31
CA GLU A 98 6.11 -15.20 1.80
C GLU A 98 5.05 -14.11 1.59
N ILE A 99 4.82 -13.25 2.60
CA ILE A 99 3.87 -12.14 2.51
C ILE A 99 4.25 -11.19 1.36
N LEU A 100 5.52 -10.85 1.22
CA LEU A 100 5.99 -9.94 0.17
C LEU A 100 5.84 -10.57 -1.22
N ASP A 101 6.15 -11.86 -1.37
CA ASP A 101 6.02 -12.57 -2.66
C ASP A 101 4.57 -12.77 -3.09
N GLU A 102 3.64 -12.90 -2.15
CA GLU A 102 2.22 -13.02 -2.44
C GLU A 102 1.57 -11.67 -2.80
N ASN A 103 1.95 -10.60 -2.10
CA ASN A 103 1.31 -9.29 -2.21
C ASN A 103 2.00 -8.35 -3.22
N TRP A 104 3.33 -8.38 -3.32
CA TRP A 104 4.15 -7.45 -4.11
C TRP A 104 4.90 -8.16 -5.24
N LYS A 105 4.12 -8.83 -6.09
CA LYS A 105 4.67 -9.57 -7.24
C LYS A 105 5.30 -8.64 -8.26
N ILE A 106 6.58 -8.88 -8.53
CA ILE A 106 7.39 -8.12 -9.50
C ILE A 106 7.38 -8.77 -10.89
N GLY A 107 7.60 -7.97 -11.94
CA GLY A 107 7.77 -8.47 -13.31
C GLY A 107 7.80 -7.37 -14.37
N GLU A 108 8.32 -7.69 -15.57
CA GLU A 108 8.40 -6.76 -16.71
C GLU A 108 7.01 -6.22 -17.12
N ASP A 109 5.98 -7.07 -17.06
CA ASP A 109 4.60 -6.68 -17.40
C ASP A 109 3.80 -6.14 -16.20
N ARG A 110 4.41 -6.02 -15.02
CA ARG A 110 3.75 -5.54 -13.80
C ARG A 110 4.12 -4.08 -13.50
N PRO A 111 3.22 -3.30 -12.87
CA PRO A 111 3.51 -1.93 -12.50
C PRO A 111 4.65 -1.83 -11.48
N ILE A 112 4.83 -2.86 -10.64
CA ILE A 112 5.86 -2.89 -9.59
C ILE A 112 7.08 -3.64 -10.12
N LYS A 113 8.23 -2.98 -10.06
CA LYS A 113 9.52 -3.47 -10.56
C LYS A 113 10.41 -4.01 -9.44
N GLY A 114 10.26 -3.49 -8.23
CA GLY A 114 11.00 -3.94 -7.07
C GLY A 114 10.36 -3.48 -5.76
N TYR A 115 10.85 -4.02 -4.66
CA TYR A 115 10.51 -3.56 -3.31
C TYR A 115 11.69 -3.72 -2.37
N GLU A 116 11.64 -2.97 -1.27
CA GLU A 116 12.59 -2.99 -0.18
C GLU A 116 11.85 -2.84 1.15
N LEU A 117 12.00 -3.82 2.04
CA LEU A 117 11.57 -3.76 3.43
C LEU A 117 12.82 -3.62 4.31
N LYS A 118 12.84 -2.61 5.18
CA LYS A 118 13.90 -2.41 6.18
C LYS A 118 13.32 -2.35 7.57
N ILE A 119 13.94 -3.06 8.50
CA ILE A 119 13.64 -2.96 9.92
C ILE A 119 14.85 -2.33 10.58
N LEU A 120 14.64 -1.15 11.15
CA LEU A 120 15.66 -0.38 11.87
C LEU A 120 15.37 -0.45 13.35
N ARG A 121 16.43 -0.50 14.16
CA ARG A 121 16.35 -0.43 15.62
C ARG A 121 17.42 0.51 16.12
N ASN A 122 17.05 1.54 16.87
CA ASN A 122 17.96 2.61 17.27
C ASN A 122 18.73 3.19 16.06
N SER A 123 18.05 3.33 14.92
CA SER A 123 18.62 3.77 13.64
C SER A 123 19.69 2.85 13.03
N ALA A 124 19.95 1.68 13.61
CA ALA A 124 20.78 0.63 13.02
C ALA A 124 19.91 -0.36 12.25
N VAL A 125 20.39 -0.80 11.08
CA VAL A 125 19.68 -1.77 10.25
C VAL A 125 19.75 -3.15 10.89
N SER A 126 18.59 -3.69 11.29
CA SER A 126 18.45 -5.02 11.89
C SER A 126 18.16 -6.09 10.83
N MET A 127 17.30 -5.78 9.86
CA MET A 127 16.93 -6.69 8.77
C MET A 127 16.62 -5.91 7.50
N VAL A 128 16.98 -6.48 6.34
CA VAL A 128 16.64 -5.96 5.01
C VAL A 128 16.17 -7.10 4.13
N ILE A 129 15.02 -6.92 3.49
CA ILE A 129 14.48 -7.82 2.47
C ILE A 129 14.26 -6.98 1.21
N GLN A 130 14.90 -7.35 0.12
CA GLN A 130 14.81 -6.62 -1.14
C GLN A 130 14.64 -7.58 -2.32
N LYS A 131 13.88 -7.17 -3.33
CA LYS A 131 13.67 -7.97 -4.55
C LYS A 131 13.36 -7.06 -5.73
N GLY A 132 13.88 -7.41 -6.92
CA GLY A 132 13.60 -6.69 -8.17
C GLY A 132 14.48 -5.46 -8.40
N ASP A 133 14.03 -4.57 -9.28
CA ASP A 133 14.74 -3.34 -9.65
C ASP A 133 14.39 -2.19 -8.70
N ILE A 134 15.38 -1.76 -7.93
CA ILE A 134 15.29 -0.67 -6.93
C ILE A 134 15.82 0.67 -7.44
N THR A 135 16.05 0.81 -8.74
CA THR A 135 16.62 2.03 -9.36
C THR A 135 15.56 2.96 -9.95
N LYS A 136 14.29 2.55 -9.91
CA LYS A 136 13.16 3.27 -10.50
C LYS A 136 12.56 4.31 -9.54
N ASN A 137 11.48 4.96 -9.99
CA ASN A 137 10.70 5.80 -9.09
C ASN A 137 10.16 4.94 -7.96
N TYR A 138 10.03 5.52 -6.78
CA TYR A 138 9.59 4.79 -5.62
C TYR A 138 8.60 5.58 -4.79
N LYS A 139 7.81 4.83 -4.05
CA LYS A 139 7.08 5.33 -2.90
C LYS A 139 7.38 4.44 -1.73
N GLY A 140 7.46 5.03 -0.56
CA GLY A 140 7.68 4.31 0.66
C GLY A 140 7.04 5.02 1.82
N ASP A 141 6.87 4.26 2.89
CA ASP A 141 6.34 4.75 4.16
C ASP A 141 6.97 3.94 5.29
N PHE A 142 6.76 4.40 6.51
CA PHE A 142 7.27 3.75 7.70
C PHE A 142 6.30 3.79 8.87
N VAL A 143 6.44 2.81 9.75
CA VAL A 143 5.72 2.75 11.02
C VAL A 143 6.72 2.61 12.15
N ASP A 144 6.63 3.51 13.14
CA ASP A 144 7.36 3.41 14.40
C ASP A 144 6.58 2.51 15.37
N LEU A 145 7.23 1.46 15.85
CA LEU A 145 6.63 0.50 16.78
C LEU A 145 6.77 0.94 18.25
N GLY A 146 7.49 2.03 18.53
CA GLY A 146 7.69 2.69 19.83
C GLY A 146 8.65 1.97 20.78
N LYS A 147 8.74 0.64 20.72
CA LYS A 147 9.63 -0.15 21.58
C LYS A 147 11.06 -0.14 21.01
N ALA A 148 12.02 0.33 21.81
CA ALA A 148 13.45 0.39 21.46
C ALA A 148 13.75 1.13 20.14
N SER A 149 12.96 2.18 19.84
CA SER A 149 13.06 2.96 18.60
C SER A 149 13.15 2.06 17.36
N THR A 150 12.20 1.12 17.28
CA THR A 150 12.11 0.16 16.18
C THR A 150 11.18 0.70 15.12
N GLU A 151 11.72 0.92 13.93
CA GLU A 151 11.02 1.47 12.78
C GLU A 151 10.99 0.46 11.65
N VAL A 152 9.85 0.35 10.97
CA VAL A 152 9.67 -0.55 9.83
C VAL A 152 9.37 0.28 8.61
N TYR A 153 10.26 0.23 7.62
CA TYR A 153 10.15 0.95 6.37
C TYR A 153 9.81 -0.02 5.26
N PHE A 154 8.83 0.33 4.43
CA PHE A 154 8.54 -0.39 3.20
C PHE A 154 8.55 0.57 2.02
N THR A 155 9.28 0.20 0.97
CA THR A 155 9.43 0.97 -0.25
C THR A 155 9.11 0.09 -1.46
N ALA A 156 8.23 0.55 -2.34
CA ALA A 156 7.88 -0.09 -3.60
C ALA A 156 8.37 0.76 -4.78
N TYR A 157 8.99 0.11 -5.77
CA TYR A 157 9.59 0.72 -6.94
C TYR A 157 8.76 0.40 -8.20
N TYR A 158 8.53 1.41 -9.04
CA TYR A 158 7.70 1.33 -10.26
C TYR A 158 8.29 2.11 -11.45
#